data_AF-A0A5N4C484-F1
#
_entry.id   AF-A0A5N4C484-F1
#
_cell.length_a   1.000
_cell.length_b   1.000
_cell.length_c   1.000
_cell.angle_alpha   90.00
_cell.angle_beta   90.00
_cell.angle_gamma   90.00
#
_symmetry.space_group_name_H-M   'P 1'
#
loop_
_entity.id
_entity.type
_entity.pdbx_description
1 polymer ?
#
loop_
_entity_poly.entity_id
_entity_poly.type
_entity_poly.pdbx_seq_one_letter_code
_entity_poly.pdbx_strand_id
1 'polypeptide(L)'
;LQYANTVMRFDYVWLRDHCRSASCYNSKTHQRSLDTASVDLCIQPKTIRLDETTLFFTWPDGHVTRYDLDWLVKNSYEGQKQKVIQPRILWNAEIYQQAQVPSVDFQSFLETNEGLKNFLQNFLLYGIAFVENVPPTQEHTEKLAERISLISIQVFHCLKHEGTGGRTLLVDGFYAAEQVLQKVPEEFELLSQVPLKHEYIENLGECHNHMIGVGPVLNVYPWNKELYLIR
;
A
#
# COMPACT_ATOMS: atom_id res chain seq x y z
N LEU A 1 -17.67 1.41 -24.01
CA LEU A 1 -16.55 1.59 -24.97
C LEU A 1 -15.77 0.27 -25.03
N GLN A 2 -15.55 -0.30 -26.22
CA GLN A 2 -14.77 -1.54 -26.37
C GLN A 2 -13.42 -1.23 -27.02
N TYR A 3 -12.32 -1.61 -26.37
CA TYR A 3 -10.95 -1.43 -26.88
C TYR A 3 -10.03 -2.49 -26.26
N ALA A 4 -9.08 -3.03 -27.03
CA ALA A 4 -8.12 -4.04 -26.59
C ALA A 4 -8.75 -5.20 -25.76
N ASN A 5 -9.83 -5.80 -26.28
CA ASN A 5 -10.62 -6.86 -25.63
C ASN A 5 -11.25 -6.50 -24.27
N THR A 6 -11.28 -5.22 -23.92
CA THR A 6 -11.89 -4.73 -22.68
C THR A 6 -13.14 -3.91 -23.00
N VAL A 7 -14.27 -4.28 -22.42
CA VAL A 7 -15.49 -3.47 -22.45
C VAL A 7 -15.50 -2.59 -21.21
N MET A 8 -15.29 -1.29 -21.39
CA MET A 8 -15.24 -0.30 -20.33
C MET A 8 -16.55 0.48 -20.22
N ARG A 9 -16.97 0.76 -18.98
CA ARG A 9 -18.10 1.64 -18.66
C ARG A 9 -17.59 2.85 -17.89
N PHE A 10 -18.08 4.03 -18.26
CA PHE A 10 -17.67 5.28 -17.65
C PHE A 10 -18.90 6.13 -17.34
N ASP A 11 -18.91 6.72 -16.15
CA ASP A 11 -19.82 7.79 -15.80
C ASP A 11 -19.35 9.12 -16.43
N TYR A 12 -20.27 9.89 -16.98
CA TYR A 12 -19.92 11.19 -17.58
C TYR A 12 -19.38 12.18 -16.56
N VAL A 13 -19.89 12.15 -15.33
CA VAL A 13 -19.36 12.93 -14.20
C VAL A 13 -17.89 12.60 -13.98
N TRP A 14 -17.54 11.31 -13.93
CA TRP A 14 -16.15 10.87 -13.76
C TRP A 14 -15.26 11.36 -14.92
N LEU A 15 -15.74 11.25 -16.16
CA LEU A 15 -15.03 11.72 -17.35
C LEU A 15 -14.85 13.25 -17.36
N ARG A 16 -15.79 14.02 -16.79
CA ARG A 16 -15.64 15.48 -16.67
C ARG A 16 -14.70 15.86 -15.55
N ASP A 17 -14.80 15.18 -14.42
CA ASP A 17 -13.98 15.39 -13.21
C ASP A 17 -12.49 15.06 -13.44
N HIS A 18 -12.21 14.02 -14.23
CA HIS A 18 -10.85 13.54 -14.49
C HIS A 18 -10.19 14.18 -15.73
N CYS A 19 -10.77 15.26 -16.25
CA CYS A 19 -10.28 15.94 -17.43
C CYS A 19 -8.80 16.38 -17.26
N ARG A 20 -7.95 15.99 -18.24
CA ARG A 20 -6.51 16.29 -18.23
C ARG A 20 -6.11 17.51 -19.07
N SER A 21 -7.08 18.36 -19.42
CA SER A 21 -6.79 19.64 -20.09
C SER A 21 -6.07 20.61 -19.14
N ALA A 22 -5.34 21.57 -19.68
CA ALA A 22 -4.57 22.52 -18.88
C ALA A 22 -5.43 23.36 -17.92
N SER A 23 -6.71 23.58 -18.22
CA SER A 23 -7.63 24.29 -17.33
C SER A 23 -8.14 23.43 -16.17
N CYS A 24 -8.10 22.10 -16.30
CA CYS A 24 -8.62 21.16 -15.31
C CYS A 24 -7.52 20.43 -14.53
N TYR A 25 -6.29 20.41 -15.04
CA TYR A 25 -5.19 19.64 -14.48
C TYR A 25 -3.83 20.32 -14.70
N ASN A 26 -3.06 20.45 -13.63
CA ASN A 26 -1.68 20.91 -13.68
C ASN A 26 -0.73 19.72 -13.88
N SER A 27 -0.16 19.62 -15.09
CA SER A 27 0.74 18.51 -15.45
C SER A 27 2.11 18.55 -14.75
N LYS A 28 2.51 19.68 -14.16
CA LYS A 28 3.78 19.80 -13.42
C LYS A 28 3.63 19.33 -11.98
N THR A 29 2.52 19.66 -11.32
CA THR A 29 2.28 19.30 -9.91
C THR A 29 1.45 18.04 -9.75
N HIS A 30 0.91 17.52 -10.84
CA HIS A 30 -0.03 16.40 -10.88
C HIS A 30 -1.33 16.64 -10.09
N GLN A 31 -1.74 17.90 -9.95
CA GLN A 31 -2.93 18.29 -9.21
C GLN A 31 -4.09 18.61 -10.14
N ARG A 32 -5.31 18.24 -9.71
CA ARG A 32 -6.55 18.70 -10.36
C ARG A 32 -6.79 20.15 -9.98
N SER A 33 -7.17 20.95 -10.97
CA SER A 33 -7.59 22.34 -10.82
C SER A 33 -9.11 22.49 -10.86
N LEU A 34 -9.81 21.50 -11.40
CA LEU A 34 -11.27 21.44 -11.42
C LEU A 34 -11.79 21.06 -10.02
N ASP A 35 -12.76 21.82 -9.54
CA ASP A 35 -13.53 21.46 -8.33
C ASP A 35 -14.59 20.42 -8.68
N THR A 36 -14.49 19.24 -8.08
CA THR A 36 -15.45 18.14 -8.28
C THR A 36 -16.89 18.57 -7.95
N ALA A 37 -17.09 19.44 -6.94
CA ALA A 37 -18.42 19.90 -6.55
C ALA A 37 -19.08 20.81 -7.60
N SER A 38 -18.27 21.37 -8.51
CA SER A 38 -18.78 22.20 -9.62
C SER A 38 -19.29 21.37 -10.81
N VAL A 39 -19.05 20.05 -10.84
CA VAL A 39 -19.47 19.18 -11.93
C VAL A 39 -20.95 18.81 -11.74
N ASP A 40 -21.77 19.17 -12.73
CA ASP A 40 -23.17 18.76 -12.78
C ASP A 40 -23.29 17.23 -12.80
N LEU A 41 -24.00 16.65 -11.83
CA LEU A 41 -24.18 15.21 -11.69
C LEU A 41 -24.98 14.60 -12.84
N CYS A 42 -25.76 15.40 -13.55
CA CYS A 42 -26.54 15.01 -14.71
C CYS A 42 -25.83 15.37 -16.03
N ILE A 43 -24.56 15.80 -15.99
CA ILE A 43 -23.84 16.24 -17.19
C ILE A 43 -23.84 15.16 -18.27
N GLN A 44 -24.16 15.55 -19.49
CA GLN A 44 -24.05 14.71 -20.67
C GLN A 44 -23.26 15.45 -21.76
N PRO A 45 -22.38 14.77 -22.50
CA PRO A 45 -21.70 15.37 -23.63
C PRO A 45 -22.72 15.68 -24.75
N LYS A 46 -22.57 16.86 -25.38
CA LYS A 46 -23.29 17.20 -26.61
C LYS A 46 -22.83 16.35 -27.78
N THR A 47 -21.55 15.98 -27.80
CA THR A 47 -20.97 15.18 -28.89
C THR A 47 -19.87 14.29 -28.33
N ILE A 48 -19.83 13.06 -28.81
CA ILE A 48 -18.76 12.10 -28.56
C ILE A 48 -18.15 11.75 -29.91
N ARG A 49 -16.83 11.88 -30.03
CA ARG A 49 -16.09 11.54 -31.24
C ARG A 49 -14.93 10.63 -30.89
N LEU A 50 -14.76 9.56 -31.66
CA LEU A 50 -13.65 8.64 -31.54
C LEU A 50 -12.78 8.77 -32.79
N ASP A 51 -11.50 9.06 -32.60
CA ASP A 51 -10.47 8.91 -33.63
C ASP A 51 -9.79 7.54 -33.45
N GLU A 52 -8.65 7.30 -34.12
CA GLU A 52 -7.97 6.01 -34.07
C GLU A 52 -7.68 5.52 -32.64
N THR A 53 -7.16 6.41 -31.79
CA THR A 53 -6.72 6.07 -30.42
C THR A 53 -7.20 7.04 -29.35
N THR A 54 -8.03 8.02 -29.71
CA THR A 54 -8.40 9.12 -28.80
C THR A 54 -9.91 9.37 -28.83
N LEU A 55 -10.50 9.43 -27.64
CA LEU A 55 -11.90 9.73 -27.43
C LEU A 55 -12.07 11.18 -26.99
N PHE A 56 -12.98 11.89 -27.66
CA PHE A 56 -13.30 13.29 -27.45
C PHE A 56 -14.73 13.44 -26.94
N PHE A 57 -14.90 14.30 -25.94
CA PHE A 57 -16.18 14.70 -25.38
C PHE A 57 -16.32 16.21 -25.47
N THR A 58 -17.37 16.69 -26.13
CA THR A 58 -17.75 18.10 -26.12
C THR A 58 -18.89 18.30 -25.13
N TRP A 59 -18.66 19.07 -24.08
CA TRP A 59 -19.59 19.28 -22.97
C TRP A 59 -20.57 20.45 -23.24
N PRO A 60 -21.64 20.60 -22.45
CA PRO A 60 -22.63 21.66 -22.66
C PRO A 60 -22.07 23.08 -22.60
N ASP A 61 -21.06 23.30 -21.75
CA ASP A 61 -20.28 24.54 -21.59
C ASP A 61 -19.32 24.83 -22.76
N GLY A 62 -19.25 23.93 -23.75
CA GLY A 62 -18.32 24.01 -24.88
C GLY A 62 -16.92 23.49 -24.56
N HIS A 63 -16.65 23.05 -23.33
CA HIS A 63 -15.38 22.44 -22.97
C HIS A 63 -15.17 21.14 -23.74
N VAL A 64 -13.93 20.86 -24.15
CA VAL A 64 -13.57 19.62 -24.83
C VAL A 64 -12.59 18.84 -23.99
N THR A 65 -13.00 17.64 -23.58
CA THR A 65 -12.13 16.67 -22.91
C THR A 65 -11.65 15.64 -23.91
N ARG A 66 -10.37 15.27 -23.81
CA ARG A 66 -9.74 14.22 -24.62
C ARG A 66 -9.12 13.16 -23.73
N TYR A 67 -9.27 11.91 -24.13
CA TYR A 67 -8.67 10.77 -23.46
C TYR A 67 -8.06 9.80 -24.48
N ASP A 68 -6.82 9.38 -24.22
CA ASP A 68 -6.23 8.25 -24.93
C ASP A 68 -6.90 6.95 -24.47
N LEU A 69 -7.21 6.06 -25.42
CA LEU A 69 -7.90 4.79 -25.11
C LEU A 69 -7.09 3.91 -24.15
N ASP A 70 -5.76 3.89 -24.28
CA ASP A 70 -4.86 3.19 -23.34
C ASP A 70 -4.94 3.76 -21.92
N TRP A 71 -5.08 5.09 -21.80
CA TRP A 71 -5.26 5.73 -20.51
C TRP A 71 -6.61 5.35 -19.91
N LEU A 72 -7.67 5.33 -20.71
CA LEU A 72 -9.00 4.88 -20.29
C LEU A 72 -8.98 3.42 -19.83
N VAL A 73 -8.30 2.53 -20.55
CA VAL A 73 -8.14 1.12 -20.10
C VAL A 73 -7.47 1.09 -18.73
N LYS A 74 -6.31 1.76 -18.58
CA LYS A 74 -5.53 1.76 -17.33
C LYS A 74 -6.27 2.37 -16.14
N ASN A 75 -7.24 3.27 -16.36
CA ASN A 75 -7.93 4.00 -15.29
C ASN A 75 -9.43 3.65 -15.19
N SER A 76 -9.94 2.78 -16.06
CA SER A 76 -11.31 2.26 -15.96
C SER A 76 -11.45 1.32 -14.78
N TYR A 77 -12.67 1.21 -14.24
CA TYR A 77 -12.98 0.18 -13.25
C TYR A 77 -12.63 -1.21 -13.76
N GLU A 78 -12.93 -1.52 -15.03
CA GLU A 78 -12.62 -2.82 -15.61
C GLU A 78 -11.13 -3.12 -15.75
N GLY A 79 -10.30 -2.12 -16.06
CA GLY A 79 -8.84 -2.29 -16.14
C GLY A 79 -8.13 -2.21 -14.78
N GLN A 80 -8.75 -1.61 -13.78
CA GLN A 80 -8.23 -1.49 -12.41
C GLN A 80 -8.66 -2.64 -11.49
N LYS A 81 -9.43 -3.63 -11.97
CA LYS A 81 -10.10 -4.66 -11.14
C LYS A 81 -9.23 -5.41 -10.11
N GLN A 82 -7.90 -5.30 -10.10
CA GLN A 82 -7.05 -6.16 -9.26
C GLN A 82 -5.72 -5.56 -8.73
N LYS A 83 -5.56 -4.24 -8.54
CA LYS A 83 -4.26 -3.72 -8.01
C LYS A 83 -4.35 -2.65 -6.91
N VAL A 84 -5.35 -2.73 -6.02
CA VAL A 84 -5.34 -1.86 -4.82
C VAL A 84 -4.32 -2.36 -3.80
N ILE A 85 -4.10 -3.68 -3.75
CA ILE A 85 -3.32 -4.32 -2.70
C ILE A 85 -1.97 -4.71 -3.25
N GLN A 86 -0.93 -4.33 -2.52
CA GLN A 86 0.44 -4.68 -2.88
C GLN A 86 0.60 -6.21 -2.80
N PRO A 87 1.26 -6.83 -3.78
CA PRO A 87 1.52 -8.26 -3.74
C PRO A 87 2.35 -8.59 -2.49
N ARG A 88 1.94 -9.65 -1.79
CA ARG A 88 2.61 -10.21 -0.62
C ARG A 88 2.57 -11.72 -0.66
N ILE A 89 3.54 -12.34 -0.01
CA ILE A 89 3.67 -13.79 0.11
C ILE A 89 3.42 -14.11 1.57
N LEU A 90 2.36 -14.87 1.85
CA LEU A 90 2.11 -15.38 3.20
C LEU A 90 3.01 -16.58 3.47
N TRP A 91 3.65 -16.62 4.63
CA TRP A 91 4.67 -17.63 4.90
C TRP A 91 4.58 -18.26 6.29
N ASN A 92 4.96 -19.52 6.36
CA ASN A 92 5.39 -20.19 7.59
C ASN A 92 6.91 -20.45 7.52
N ALA A 93 7.46 -21.12 8.53
CA ALA A 93 8.90 -21.40 8.58
C ALA A 93 9.40 -22.17 7.34
N GLU A 94 8.65 -23.15 6.86
CA GLU A 94 9.03 -23.96 5.68
C GLU A 94 9.03 -23.12 4.40
N ILE A 95 7.95 -22.37 4.15
CA ILE A 95 7.81 -21.50 2.97
C ILE A 95 8.93 -20.46 2.93
N TYR A 96 9.21 -19.80 4.06
CA TYR A 96 10.22 -18.76 4.12
C TYR A 96 11.64 -19.32 3.91
N GLN A 97 11.94 -20.50 4.46
CA GLN A 97 13.22 -21.18 4.24
C GLN A 97 13.41 -21.60 2.78
N GLN A 98 12.37 -22.13 2.14
CA GLN A 98 12.40 -22.52 0.73
C GLN A 98 12.55 -21.32 -0.21
N ALA A 99 12.02 -20.16 0.16
CA ALA A 99 12.14 -18.94 -0.62
C ALA A 99 13.58 -18.40 -0.70
N GLN A 100 14.47 -18.80 0.23
CA GLN A 100 15.87 -18.39 0.29
C GLN A 100 16.04 -16.86 0.13
N VAL A 101 15.20 -16.09 0.82
CA VAL A 101 15.17 -14.62 0.71
C VAL A 101 16.52 -14.06 1.14
N PRO A 102 17.27 -13.36 0.26
CA PRO A 102 18.62 -12.92 0.59
C PRO A 102 18.59 -11.69 1.50
N SER A 103 19.48 -11.68 2.48
CA SER A 103 19.85 -10.46 3.20
C SER A 103 20.55 -9.47 2.26
N VAL A 104 20.47 -8.18 2.57
CA VAL A 104 21.17 -7.13 1.83
C VAL A 104 22.40 -6.69 2.61
N ASP A 105 23.54 -6.55 1.94
CA ASP A 105 24.74 -5.98 2.56
C ASP A 105 24.54 -4.49 2.90
N PHE A 106 25.02 -4.06 4.07
CA PHE A 106 24.88 -2.69 4.55
C PHE A 106 25.43 -1.62 3.60
N GLN A 107 26.61 -1.85 3.01
CA GLN A 107 27.21 -0.88 2.09
C GLN A 107 26.36 -0.77 0.82
N SER A 108 25.98 -1.91 0.24
CA SER A 108 25.09 -1.94 -0.93
C SER A 108 23.76 -1.24 -0.67
N PHE A 109 23.15 -1.50 0.50
CA PHE A 109 21.89 -0.91 0.93
C PHE A 109 21.96 0.63 0.99
N LEU A 110 23.02 1.18 1.58
CA LEU A 110 23.18 2.63 1.73
C LEU A 110 23.62 3.34 0.43
N GLU A 111 24.51 2.74 -0.34
CA GLU A 111 25.21 3.44 -1.42
C GLU A 111 24.52 3.25 -2.78
N THR A 112 23.66 2.24 -2.93
CA THR A 112 23.08 1.88 -4.24
C THR A 112 21.55 1.89 -4.24
N ASN A 113 20.97 2.22 -5.40
CA ASN A 113 19.53 2.07 -5.63
C ASN A 113 19.12 0.60 -5.76
N GLU A 114 20.03 -0.27 -6.20
CA GLU A 114 19.78 -1.70 -6.34
C GLU A 114 19.66 -2.38 -4.97
N GLY A 115 20.59 -2.12 -4.05
CA GLY A 115 20.54 -2.61 -2.68
C GLY A 115 19.27 -2.15 -1.95
N LEU A 116 18.94 -0.86 -2.06
CA LEU A 116 17.67 -0.33 -1.51
C LEU A 116 16.46 -1.01 -2.15
N LYS A 117 16.44 -1.18 -3.47
CA LYS A 117 15.34 -1.85 -4.17
C LYS A 117 15.17 -3.30 -3.71
N ASN A 118 16.26 -4.06 -3.58
CA ASN A 118 16.22 -5.45 -3.12
C ASN A 118 15.67 -5.53 -1.69
N PHE A 119 16.13 -4.64 -0.81
CA PHE A 119 15.60 -4.53 0.56
C PHE A 119 14.09 -4.24 0.55
N LEU A 120 13.65 -3.22 -0.19
CA LEU A 120 12.24 -2.84 -0.27
C LEU A 120 11.39 -3.95 -0.90
N GLN A 121 11.89 -4.65 -1.90
CA GLN A 121 11.18 -5.78 -2.50
C GLN A 121 10.98 -6.92 -1.49
N ASN A 122 12.02 -7.30 -0.76
CA ASN A 122 11.91 -8.32 0.29
C ASN A 122 10.93 -7.88 1.37
N PHE A 123 11.04 -6.62 1.82
CA PHE A 123 10.16 -6.06 2.84
C PHE A 123 8.69 -6.00 2.41
N LEU A 124 8.40 -5.55 1.19
CA LEU A 124 7.02 -5.44 0.70
C LEU A 124 6.40 -6.81 0.42
N LEU A 125 7.20 -7.80 -0.02
CA LEU A 125 6.70 -9.15 -0.31
C LEU A 125 6.48 -9.97 0.96
N TYR A 126 7.41 -9.94 1.92
CA TYR A 126 7.39 -10.84 3.08
C TYR A 126 7.07 -10.13 4.41
N GLY A 127 6.97 -8.80 4.43
CA GLY A 127 6.77 -8.00 5.65
C GLY A 127 8.04 -7.84 6.50
N ILE A 128 9.14 -8.51 6.13
CA ILE A 128 10.43 -8.49 6.83
C ILE A 128 11.59 -8.47 5.83
N ALA A 129 12.71 -7.86 6.22
CA ALA A 129 13.95 -7.86 5.45
C ALA A 129 15.15 -7.70 6.40
N PHE A 130 16.29 -8.27 6.01
CA PHE A 130 17.52 -8.24 6.80
C PHE A 130 18.60 -7.44 6.09
N VAL A 131 19.33 -6.65 6.87
CA VAL A 131 20.56 -5.98 6.45
C VAL A 131 21.70 -6.55 7.27
N GLU A 132 22.73 -7.06 6.59
CA GLU A 132 23.91 -7.67 7.21
C GLU A 132 25.12 -6.74 7.15
N ASN A 133 26.15 -7.04 7.94
CA ASN A 133 27.40 -6.27 8.02
C ASN A 133 27.22 -4.79 8.45
N VAL A 134 26.15 -4.51 9.20
CA VAL A 134 25.94 -3.20 9.83
C VAL A 134 26.92 -3.06 11.00
N PRO A 135 27.76 -2.01 11.05
CA PRO A 135 28.62 -1.78 12.19
C PRO A 135 27.78 -1.56 13.45
N PRO A 136 28.11 -2.19 14.60
CA PRO A 136 27.26 -2.22 15.79
C PRO A 136 27.32 -0.92 16.60
N THR A 137 26.92 0.20 15.98
CA THR A 137 26.83 1.51 16.62
C THR A 137 25.46 2.16 16.36
N GLN A 138 25.05 3.03 17.28
CA GLN A 138 23.80 3.78 17.15
C GLN A 138 23.77 4.63 15.87
N GLU A 139 24.88 5.26 15.51
CA GLU A 139 25.02 6.07 14.29
C GLU A 139 24.63 5.28 13.03
N HIS A 140 25.02 4.00 12.94
CA HIS A 140 24.68 3.17 11.77
C HIS A 140 23.22 2.72 11.78
N THR A 141 22.61 2.55 12.96
CA THR A 141 21.16 2.35 13.08
C THR A 141 20.40 3.56 12.51
N GLU A 142 20.83 4.77 12.87
CA GLU A 142 20.21 6.02 12.42
C GLU A 142 20.33 6.18 10.90
N LYS A 143 21.53 5.99 10.33
CA LYS A 143 21.74 6.01 8.87
C LYS A 143 20.86 5.01 8.12
N LEU A 144 20.67 3.81 8.68
CA LEU A 144 19.81 2.80 8.08
C LEU A 144 18.34 3.23 8.10
N ALA A 145 17.85 3.74 9.24
CA ALA A 145 16.47 4.18 9.39
C ALA A 145 16.14 5.36 8.45
N GLU A 146 17.05 6.33 8.35
CA GLU A 146 16.90 7.50 7.46
C GLU A 146 16.82 7.12 5.98
N ARG A 147 17.44 6.00 5.59
CA ARG A 147 17.43 5.52 4.19
C ARG A 147 16.10 4.92 3.75
N ILE A 148 15.27 4.42 4.68
CA ILE A 148 14.02 3.71 4.36
C ILE A 148 12.83 4.68 4.43
N SER A 149 12.45 5.09 5.64
CA SER A 149 11.31 5.96 5.91
C SER A 149 11.22 6.25 7.41
N LEU A 150 10.62 7.38 7.77
CA LEU A 150 10.65 7.90 9.14
C LEU A 150 9.64 7.27 10.12
N ILE A 151 8.51 6.65 9.69
CA ILE A 151 7.35 6.49 10.62
C ILE A 151 6.57 5.15 10.57
N SER A 152 6.85 4.18 9.70
CA SER A 152 5.94 3.01 9.56
C SER A 152 6.55 1.61 9.75
N ILE A 153 7.81 1.52 10.18
CA ILE A 153 8.52 0.24 10.31
C ILE A 153 9.21 0.14 11.66
N GLN A 154 9.35 -1.08 12.18
CA GLN A 154 10.17 -1.37 13.34
C GLN A 154 11.54 -1.88 12.89
N VAL A 155 12.62 -1.28 13.40
CA VAL A 155 14.00 -1.68 13.09
C VAL A 155 14.65 -2.20 14.37
N PHE A 156 15.21 -3.40 14.31
CA PHE A 156 16.02 -3.97 15.39
C PHE A 156 17.46 -4.14 14.90
N HIS A 157 18.41 -3.56 15.64
CA HIS A 157 19.83 -3.67 15.35
C HIS A 157 20.58 -4.20 16.58
N CYS A 158 21.25 -5.34 16.42
CA CYS A 158 22.01 -5.96 17.49
C CYS A 158 23.37 -5.26 17.67
N LEU A 159 23.51 -4.45 18.73
CA LEU A 159 24.78 -3.76 19.06
C LEU A 159 25.75 -4.65 19.85
N LYS A 160 25.22 -5.53 20.72
CA LYS A 160 26.00 -6.44 21.55
C LYS A 160 25.16 -7.66 21.91
N HIS A 161 25.76 -8.84 21.87
CA HIS A 161 25.16 -10.08 22.35
C HIS A 161 26.13 -10.79 23.29
N GLU A 162 25.72 -11.04 24.53
CA GLU A 162 26.49 -11.80 25.52
C GLU A 162 25.63 -12.93 26.09
N GLY A 163 26.20 -14.14 26.18
CA GLY A 163 25.56 -15.31 26.75
C GLY A 163 24.91 -16.25 25.72
N THR A 164 23.94 -17.05 26.17
CA THR A 164 23.19 -18.02 25.35
C THR A 164 21.70 -17.72 25.43
N GLY A 165 20.99 -17.81 24.30
CA GLY A 165 19.55 -17.53 24.21
C GLY A 165 19.25 -16.31 23.36
N GLY A 166 18.09 -15.68 23.52
CA GLY A 166 17.74 -14.43 22.83
C GLY A 166 17.60 -14.55 21.31
N ARG A 167 17.22 -15.73 20.81
CA ARG A 167 16.97 -15.91 19.37
C ARG A 167 15.74 -15.10 18.95
N THR A 168 15.89 -14.31 17.91
CA THR A 168 14.76 -13.64 17.27
C THR A 168 13.79 -14.68 16.73
N LEU A 169 12.52 -14.56 17.12
CA LEU A 169 11.42 -15.34 16.58
C LEU A 169 10.54 -14.40 15.75
N LEU A 170 10.26 -14.79 14.51
CA LEU A 170 9.37 -14.06 13.62
C LEU A 170 8.23 -15.00 13.20
N VAL A 171 7.03 -14.43 13.11
CA VAL A 171 5.83 -15.13 12.65
C VAL A 171 5.11 -14.20 11.69
N ASP A 172 4.70 -14.73 10.55
CA ASP A 172 3.76 -14.04 9.68
C ASP A 172 2.35 -14.11 10.29
N GLY A 173 1.92 -13.02 10.90
CA GLY A 173 0.58 -12.93 11.47
C GLY A 173 -0.53 -13.06 10.43
N PHE A 174 -0.27 -12.68 9.17
CA PHE A 174 -1.29 -12.72 8.11
C PHE A 174 -1.48 -14.16 7.64
N TYR A 175 -0.39 -14.93 7.51
CA TYR A 175 -0.48 -16.37 7.32
C TYR A 175 -1.25 -17.04 8.47
N ALA A 176 -0.93 -16.70 9.73
CA ALA A 176 -1.64 -17.25 10.88
C ALA A 176 -3.14 -16.93 10.86
N ALA A 177 -3.50 -15.68 10.55
CA ALA A 177 -4.90 -15.26 10.41
C ALA A 177 -5.62 -15.97 9.26
N GLU A 178 -4.95 -16.21 8.14
CA GLU A 178 -5.49 -17.02 7.03
C GLU A 178 -5.76 -18.46 7.48
N GLN A 179 -4.88 -19.06 8.28
CA GLN A 179 -5.11 -20.39 8.85
C GLN A 179 -6.34 -20.41 9.78
N VAL A 180 -6.56 -19.36 10.57
CA VAL A 180 -7.78 -19.22 11.39
C VAL A 180 -9.01 -19.11 10.50
N LEU A 181 -8.98 -18.26 9.47
CA LEU A 181 -10.09 -18.11 8.53
C LEU A 181 -10.48 -19.43 7.86
N GLN A 182 -9.50 -20.22 7.44
CA GLN A 182 -9.72 -21.50 6.78
C GLN A 182 -10.26 -22.58 7.72
N LYS A 183 -9.82 -22.60 8.98
CA LYS A 183 -10.15 -23.68 9.94
C LYS A 183 -11.39 -23.36 10.78
N VAL A 184 -11.51 -22.12 11.24
CA VAL A 184 -12.53 -21.66 12.19
C VAL A 184 -13.00 -20.25 11.82
N PRO A 185 -13.75 -20.09 10.71
CA PRO A 185 -14.14 -18.79 10.17
C PRO A 185 -14.98 -17.94 11.15
N GLU A 186 -15.74 -18.56 12.04
CA GLU A 186 -16.51 -17.86 13.08
C GLU A 186 -15.59 -17.12 14.07
N GLU A 187 -14.45 -17.71 14.44
CA GLU A 187 -13.45 -17.09 15.30
C GLU A 187 -12.72 -15.96 14.57
N PHE A 188 -12.43 -16.12 13.27
CA PHE A 188 -11.89 -15.04 12.46
C PHE A 188 -12.83 -13.82 12.44
N GLU A 189 -14.13 -14.04 12.22
CA GLU A 189 -15.10 -12.94 12.21
C GLU A 189 -15.16 -12.27 13.58
N LEU A 190 -15.18 -13.05 14.68
CA LEU A 190 -15.13 -12.53 16.04
C LEU A 190 -13.90 -11.62 16.27
N LEU A 191 -12.70 -12.11 15.90
CA LEU A 191 -11.44 -11.35 16.02
C LEU A 191 -11.41 -10.09 15.14
N SER A 192 -12.21 -10.07 14.08
CA SER A 192 -12.32 -8.93 13.16
C SER A 192 -13.36 -7.88 13.55
N GLN A 193 -14.35 -8.27 14.36
CA GLN A 193 -15.49 -7.42 14.71
C GLN A 193 -15.44 -6.91 16.15
N VAL A 194 -14.94 -7.72 17.09
CA VAL A 194 -15.01 -7.38 18.52
C VAL A 194 -13.88 -6.43 18.88
N PRO A 195 -14.18 -5.17 19.26
CA PRO A 195 -13.15 -4.23 19.69
C PRO A 195 -12.63 -4.59 21.08
N LEU A 196 -11.31 -4.67 21.20
CA LEU A 196 -10.61 -4.85 22.47
C LEU A 196 -9.93 -3.54 22.88
N LYS A 197 -9.94 -3.25 24.19
CA LYS A 197 -9.15 -2.14 24.77
C LYS A 197 -7.72 -2.62 24.99
N HIS A 198 -6.77 -1.84 24.50
CA HIS A 198 -5.34 -1.99 24.71
C HIS A 198 -4.82 -0.77 25.46
N GLU A 199 -3.88 -0.98 26.36
CA GLU A 199 -3.37 0.05 27.24
C GLU A 199 -1.87 -0.13 27.42
N TYR A 200 -1.12 0.90 27.06
CA TYR A 200 0.32 0.99 27.28
C TYR A 200 0.58 2.10 28.29
N ILE A 201 1.22 1.75 29.40
CA ILE A 201 1.60 2.67 30.47
C ILE A 201 3.09 2.52 30.70
N GLU A 202 3.83 3.59 30.42
CA GLU A 202 5.26 3.67 30.66
C GLU A 202 5.55 4.87 31.56
N ASN A 203 6.29 4.59 32.63
CA ASN A 203 6.77 5.57 33.58
C ASN A 203 8.29 5.41 33.70
N LEU A 204 9.05 6.20 32.94
CA LEU A 204 10.50 6.10 32.86
C LEU A 204 11.14 7.47 33.05
N GLY A 205 11.76 7.69 34.22
CA GLY A 205 12.27 9.00 34.60
C GLY A 205 11.14 10.04 34.71
N GLU A 206 11.27 11.14 33.96
CA GLU A 206 10.24 12.18 33.85
C GLU A 206 9.23 11.90 32.71
N CYS A 207 9.45 10.86 31.90
CA CYS A 207 8.56 10.49 30.81
C CYS A 207 7.39 9.64 31.33
N HIS A 208 6.17 10.17 31.15
CA HIS A 208 4.92 9.49 31.46
C HIS A 208 4.11 9.32 30.17
N ASN A 209 4.14 8.12 29.61
CA ASN A 209 3.36 7.78 28.42
C ASN A 209 2.18 6.90 28.84
N HIS A 210 0.97 7.36 28.55
CA HIS A 210 -0.25 6.55 28.69
C HIS A 210 -1.00 6.57 27.37
N MET A 211 -0.97 5.45 26.66
CA MET A 211 -1.63 5.28 25.38
C MET A 211 -2.75 4.26 25.51
N ILE A 212 -3.93 4.62 25.03
CA ILE A 212 -5.09 3.74 24.99
C ILE A 212 -5.53 3.60 23.54
N GLY A 213 -5.68 2.35 23.09
CA GLY A 213 -6.21 2.02 21.77
C GLY A 213 -7.43 1.11 21.91
N VAL A 214 -8.46 1.33 21.10
CA VAL A 214 -9.61 0.43 21.01
C VAL A 214 -9.77 0.00 19.56
N GLY A 215 -9.90 -1.30 19.33
CA GLY A 215 -10.09 -1.86 17.99
C GLY A 215 -10.03 -3.37 18.00
N PRO A 216 -10.47 -4.01 16.90
CA PRO A 216 -10.37 -5.44 16.74
C PRO A 216 -8.91 -5.88 16.56
N VAL A 217 -8.64 -7.14 16.84
CA VAL A 217 -7.31 -7.76 16.63
C VAL A 217 -7.00 -7.80 15.13
N LEU A 218 -7.98 -8.22 14.32
CA LEU A 218 -7.84 -8.33 12.87
C LEU A 218 -8.59 -7.17 12.19
N ASN A 219 -7.88 -6.35 11.42
CA ASN A 219 -8.49 -5.26 10.68
C ASN A 219 -8.60 -5.63 9.20
N VAL A 220 -9.82 -5.70 8.68
CA VAL A 220 -10.12 -6.14 7.31
C VAL A 220 -10.78 -5.02 6.49
N TYR A 221 -10.51 -4.99 5.19
CA TYR A 221 -11.13 -4.01 4.31
C TYR A 221 -12.63 -4.26 4.18
N PRO A 222 -13.47 -3.20 4.22
CA PRO A 222 -14.92 -3.37 4.22
C PRO A 222 -15.49 -3.92 2.90
N TRP A 223 -14.77 -3.76 1.78
CA TRP A 223 -15.28 -4.15 0.45
C TRP A 223 -14.91 -5.57 0.01
N ASN A 224 -13.83 -6.17 0.54
CA ASN A 224 -13.38 -7.52 0.16
C ASN A 224 -12.99 -8.41 1.33
N LYS A 225 -13.11 -7.92 2.58
CA LYS A 225 -12.74 -8.63 3.81
C LYS A 225 -11.28 -9.08 3.88
N GLU A 226 -10.40 -8.54 3.03
CA GLU A 226 -8.99 -8.86 3.07
C GLU A 226 -8.31 -8.18 4.27
N LEU A 227 -7.46 -8.92 4.97
CA LEU A 227 -6.70 -8.44 6.12
C LEU A 227 -5.67 -7.38 5.69
N TYR A 228 -5.63 -6.26 6.42
CA TYR A 228 -4.67 -5.18 6.17
C TYR A 228 -3.85 -4.76 7.38
N LEU A 229 -4.27 -5.13 8.60
CA LEU A 229 -3.51 -4.84 9.82
C LEU A 229 -3.89 -5.84 10.91
N ILE A 230 -2.88 -6.27 11.66
CA ILE A 230 -3.04 -6.95 12.95
C ILE A 230 -2.58 -5.96 14.02
N ARG A 231 -3.39 -5.79 15.07
CA ARG A 231 -3.07 -4.92 16.20
C ARG A 231 -2.61 -5.72 17.41
#